data_AF-A0ABD1CZG6-F1
#
_entry.id   AF-A0ABD1CZG6-F1
#
_cell.length_a   1.000
_cell.length_b   1.000
_cell.length_c   1.000
_cell.angle_alpha   90.00
_cell.angle_beta   90.00
_cell.angle_gamma   90.00
#
_symmetry.space_group_name_H-M   'P 1'
#
loop_
_entity.id
_entity.type
_entity.pdbx_description
1 polymer ?
#
loop_
_entity_poly.entity_id
_entity_poly.type
_entity_poly.pdbx_seq_one_letter_code
_entity_poly.pdbx_strand_id
1 'polypeptide(L)'
;MVKLCFEFALELDEVTTEKQMIRTGGCGQGCVGECDLPDQYSDQPLKAYFPIIRDSPVYPVVYDANGVVLSLPPIINGDHSKISTTLVQYPELAFRKETILRAKANFYIGIDESAEALAKMLNRLFPTTQNASNQLEVLNPPTRHDMLHVCDIEDVGAYGYNRIPKTLPATMHIARQCPLNKLTKQLREQISQAGFTEGLTLTLCSRDDIAG
;
A
#
# COMPACT_ATOMS: atom_id res chain seq x y z
N MET A 1 -6.90 18.94 18.57
CA MET A 1 -5.85 18.27 19.37
C MET A 1 -5.96 16.78 19.13
N VAL A 2 -5.16 16.22 18.22
CA VAL A 2 -5.20 14.79 17.87
C VAL A 2 -4.18 14.07 18.74
N LYS A 3 -4.63 13.19 19.64
CA LYS A 3 -3.76 12.29 20.40
C LYS A 3 -3.56 11.02 19.56
N LEU A 4 -2.33 10.76 19.11
CA LEU A 4 -1.96 9.49 18.47
C LEU A 4 -1.43 8.52 19.54
N CYS A 5 -1.79 7.24 19.41
CA CYS A 5 -1.21 6.13 20.18
C CYS A 5 -0.66 5.11 19.18
N PHE A 6 0.56 4.61 19.40
CA PHE A 6 1.24 3.65 18.51
C PHE A 6 1.47 2.32 19.22
N GLU A 7 1.28 1.22 18.50
CA GLU A 7 1.16 -0.17 19.02
C GLU A 7 2.48 -0.93 19.18
N PHE A 8 3.64 -0.32 18.89
CA PHE A 8 4.94 -0.95 19.12
C PHE A 8 5.92 0.01 19.79
N ALA A 9 6.30 -0.30 21.03
CA ALA A 9 7.38 0.37 21.75
C ALA A 9 8.33 -0.71 22.29
N LEU A 10 9.57 -0.73 21.78
CA LEU A 10 10.67 -1.42 22.44
C LEU A 10 11.17 -0.52 23.58
N GLU A 11 11.50 -1.15 24.71
CA GLU A 11 11.85 -0.48 25.96
C GLU A 11 13.15 0.33 25.81
N LEU A 12 13.13 1.60 26.22
CA LEU A 12 14.33 2.37 26.47
C LEU A 12 14.87 1.94 27.84
N ASP A 13 15.75 0.93 27.86
CA ASP A 13 16.56 0.67 29.05
C ASP A 13 17.51 1.86 29.27
N GLU A 14 17.15 2.72 30.22
CA GLU A 14 17.94 3.66 31.05
C GLU A 14 19.12 4.47 30.46
N VAL A 15 19.39 4.47 29.15
CA VAL A 15 20.53 5.18 28.56
C VAL A 15 20.09 5.99 27.35
N THR A 16 19.30 7.02 27.61
CA THR A 16 19.38 8.34 26.97
C THR A 16 18.35 9.19 27.69
N THR A 17 18.80 9.85 28.76
CA THR A 17 17.95 10.79 29.47
C THR A 17 17.41 11.80 28.47
N GLU A 18 16.08 11.96 28.46
CA GLU A 18 15.31 12.97 27.69
C GLU A 18 15.97 14.36 27.67
N LYS A 19 16.79 14.65 28.69
CA LYS A 19 17.61 15.85 28.86
C LYS A 19 18.66 16.10 27.77
N GLN A 20 19.13 15.09 27.04
CA GLN A 20 20.10 15.31 25.95
C GLN A 20 19.44 15.76 24.64
N MET A 21 18.17 15.38 24.37
CA MET A 21 17.46 15.83 23.17
C MET A 21 16.77 17.20 23.35
N ILE A 22 16.33 17.55 24.58
CA ILE A 22 15.70 18.86 24.86
C ILE A 22 16.72 20.02 24.79
N ARG A 23 18.02 19.74 24.96
CA ARG A 23 19.07 20.78 25.05
C ARG A 23 19.31 21.54 23.74
N THR A 24 18.76 21.07 22.63
CA THR A 24 18.92 21.69 21.30
C THR A 24 17.76 22.64 20.93
N GLY A 25 16.67 22.65 21.71
CA GLY A 25 15.56 23.60 21.51
C GLY A 25 15.78 24.98 22.14
N GLY A 26 16.88 25.18 22.86
CA GLY A 26 17.20 26.42 23.57
C GLY A 26 18.69 26.59 23.77
N CYS A 27 19.44 26.82 22.70
CA CYS A 27 20.82 27.30 22.84
C CYS A 27 21.09 28.41 21.82
N GLY A 28 20.90 29.65 22.28
CA GLY A 28 21.63 30.77 21.72
C GLY A 28 23.12 30.53 21.92
N GLN A 29 23.89 30.72 20.84
CA GLN A 29 25.35 30.86 20.80
C GLN A 29 26.18 29.74 21.47
N GLY A 30 26.78 28.88 20.63
CA GLY A 30 28.10 28.30 20.96
C GLY A 30 28.21 26.79 21.17
N CYS A 31 27.35 25.96 20.59
CA CYS A 31 27.58 24.51 20.56
C CYS A 31 28.09 24.07 19.19
N VAL A 32 29.41 24.00 19.04
CA VAL A 32 30.07 23.25 17.96
C VAL A 32 30.16 21.81 18.44
N GLY A 33 29.29 20.95 17.93
CA GLY A 33 29.29 19.53 18.25
C GLY A 33 28.22 18.83 17.42
N GLU A 34 28.67 17.99 16.49
CA GLU A 34 27.83 17.03 15.77
C GLU A 34 26.85 16.37 16.75
N CYS A 35 25.56 16.42 16.44
CA CYS A 35 24.57 15.55 17.05
C CYS A 35 24.76 14.14 16.47
N ASP A 36 25.92 13.53 16.76
CA ASP A 36 26.18 12.15 16.43
C ASP A 36 25.35 11.29 17.38
N LEU A 37 24.15 10.92 16.93
CA LEU A 37 23.44 9.78 17.46
C LEU A 37 24.40 8.56 17.33
N PRO A 38 24.82 7.94 18.44
CA PRO A 38 25.91 6.98 18.42
C PRO A 38 25.57 5.74 17.58
N ASP A 39 26.55 5.23 16.83
CA ASP A 39 26.51 3.95 16.08
C ASP A 39 26.29 2.71 17.00
N GLN A 40 25.88 2.90 18.26
CA GLN A 40 25.66 1.88 19.28
C GLN A 40 24.48 0.94 19.02
N TYR A 41 23.68 1.19 17.98
CA TYR A 41 22.51 0.38 17.63
C TYR A 41 22.76 -0.53 16.41
N SER A 42 24.01 -0.94 16.19
CA SER A 42 24.45 -1.73 15.03
C SER A 42 23.81 -3.12 14.91
N ASP A 43 23.28 -3.68 16.00
CA ASP A 43 22.73 -5.04 16.09
C ASP A 43 21.27 -5.10 16.56
N GLN A 44 20.52 -4.00 16.41
CA GLN A 44 19.11 -3.92 16.78
C GLN A 44 18.20 -3.79 15.54
N PRO A 45 16.90 -4.11 15.64
CA PRO A 45 15.91 -3.92 14.55
C PRO A 45 15.83 -2.48 14.01
N LEU A 46 16.48 -1.52 14.68
CA LEU A 46 16.51 -0.09 14.36
C LEU A 46 17.54 0.30 13.28
N LYS A 47 18.49 -0.59 12.96
CA LYS A 47 19.56 -0.31 11.97
C LYS A 47 19.03 0.06 10.57
N ALA A 48 17.88 -0.47 10.20
CA ALA A 48 17.27 -0.21 8.89
C ALA A 48 16.69 1.21 8.77
N TYR A 49 16.30 1.84 9.89
CA TYR A 49 15.56 3.10 9.88
C TYR A 49 16.46 4.32 10.11
N PHE A 50 17.57 4.14 10.82
CA PHE A 50 18.48 5.22 11.16
C PHE A 50 19.09 5.95 9.94
N PRO A 51 19.55 5.27 8.88
CA PRO A 51 20.11 5.94 7.70
C PRO A 51 19.09 6.77 6.92
N ILE A 52 17.78 6.52 7.10
CA ILE A 52 16.72 7.23 6.39
C ILE A 52 16.66 8.70 6.81
N ILE A 53 17.01 9.00 8.07
CA ILE A 53 16.86 10.33 8.66
C ILE A 53 18.17 10.95 9.18
N ARG A 54 19.30 10.22 9.14
CA ARG A 54 20.60 10.68 9.67
C ARG A 54 21.03 12.03 9.10
N ASP A 55 20.87 12.21 7.79
CA ASP A 55 21.32 13.42 7.07
C ASP A 55 20.22 14.49 6.97
N SER A 56 19.07 14.30 7.64
CA SER A 56 17.98 15.26 7.62
C SER A 56 18.30 16.44 8.55
N PRO A 57 18.12 17.71 8.12
CA PRO A 57 18.37 18.88 8.95
C PRO A 57 17.35 19.03 10.10
N VAL A 58 16.24 18.28 10.06
CA VAL A 58 15.19 18.27 11.07
C VAL A 58 14.70 16.84 11.33
N TYR A 59 14.39 16.56 12.59
CA TYR A 59 13.87 15.27 13.03
C TYR A 59 12.38 15.38 13.41
N PRO A 60 11.53 14.44 12.96
CA PRO A 60 10.12 14.40 13.35
C PRO A 60 9.98 13.93 14.80
N VAL A 61 9.65 14.85 15.72
CA VAL A 61 9.42 14.55 17.14
C VAL A 61 7.98 14.91 17.51
N VAL A 62 7.31 14.04 18.26
CA VAL A 62 5.97 14.29 18.82
C VAL A 62 6.11 14.77 20.25
N TYR A 63 5.53 15.93 20.58
CA TYR A 63 5.52 16.52 21.91
C TYR A 63 4.12 16.59 22.51
N ASP A 64 4.03 16.58 23.84
CA ASP A 64 2.81 16.96 24.56
C ASP A 64 2.72 18.49 24.79
N ALA A 65 1.62 18.95 25.39
CA ALA A 65 1.42 20.38 25.69
C ALA A 65 2.41 20.93 26.74
N ASN A 66 3.10 20.06 27.49
CA ASN A 66 4.09 20.40 28.50
C ASN A 66 5.52 20.38 27.93
N GLY A 67 5.70 20.08 26.63
CA GLY A 67 6.99 19.99 25.97
C GLY A 67 7.74 18.68 26.23
N VAL A 68 7.07 17.63 26.71
CA VAL A 68 7.62 16.28 26.90
C VAL A 68 7.63 15.53 25.58
N VAL A 69 8.74 14.84 25.27
CA VAL A 69 8.88 14.03 24.05
C VAL A 69 8.08 12.73 24.21
N LEU A 70 7.12 12.52 23.33
CA LEU A 70 6.29 11.31 23.29
C LEU A 70 6.84 10.25 22.35
N SER A 71 7.40 10.64 21.20
CA SER A 71 8.04 9.71 20.27
C SER A 71 8.92 10.41 19.25
N LEU A 72 9.82 9.63 18.67
CA LEU A 72 10.60 9.94 17.47
C LEU A 72 10.22 8.91 16.38
N PRO A 73 9.08 9.07 15.69
CA PRO A 73 8.71 8.17 14.58
C PRO A 73 9.75 8.38 13.46
N PRO A 74 10.47 7.38 12.90
CA PRO A 74 10.25 5.93 12.81
C PRO A 74 11.13 5.06 13.74
N ILE A 75 11.75 5.65 14.76
CA ILE A 75 12.83 5.01 15.54
C ILE A 75 12.31 4.46 16.87
N ILE A 76 11.75 5.30 17.76
CA ILE A 76 11.38 4.91 19.12
C ILE A 76 10.19 5.71 19.65
N ASN A 77 9.40 5.08 20.53
CA ASN A 77 8.41 5.77 21.35
C ASN A 77 9.00 6.04 22.74
N GLY A 78 8.62 7.15 23.37
CA GLY A 78 9.07 7.51 24.72
C GLY A 78 8.24 6.82 25.80
N ASP A 79 8.86 6.57 26.96
CA ASP A 79 8.24 5.85 28.09
C ASP A 79 6.98 6.54 28.63
N HIS A 80 6.93 7.86 28.54
CA HIS A 80 5.76 8.66 28.92
C HIS A 80 4.49 8.36 28.09
N SER A 81 4.65 7.76 26.92
CA SER A 81 3.54 7.34 26.04
C SER A 81 3.27 5.82 26.08
N LYS A 82 3.89 5.09 27.02
CA LYS A 82 3.73 3.64 27.16
C LYS A 82 2.26 3.27 27.39
N ILE A 83 1.78 2.31 26.59
CA ILE A 83 0.38 1.86 26.60
C ILE A 83 0.04 1.20 27.95
N SER A 84 -1.07 1.59 28.56
CA SER A 84 -1.68 0.96 29.74
C SER A 84 -3.09 0.44 29.39
N THR A 85 -3.67 -0.42 30.23
CA THR A 85 -4.93 -1.14 29.97
C THR A 85 -6.16 -0.22 29.79
N THR A 86 -6.05 1.07 30.09
CA THR A 86 -7.14 2.05 29.94
C THR A 86 -6.75 3.11 28.91
N LEU A 87 -7.07 2.86 27.64
CA LEU A 87 -6.84 3.78 26.54
C LEU A 87 -8.12 4.01 25.75
N VAL A 88 -8.34 5.26 25.37
CA VAL A 88 -9.36 5.65 24.39
C VAL A 88 -8.72 5.51 23.02
N GLN A 89 -9.20 4.55 22.24
CA GLN A 89 -8.68 4.26 20.90
C GLN A 89 -9.30 5.16 19.85
N TYR A 90 -8.43 5.81 19.09
CA TYR A 90 -8.67 6.32 17.75
C TYR A 90 -7.90 5.43 16.77
N PRO A 91 -8.31 5.29 15.51
CA PRO A 91 -9.31 6.08 14.78
C PRO A 91 -10.77 5.67 15.04
N GLU A 92 -11.70 6.59 14.73
CA GLU A 92 -13.13 6.28 14.69
C GLU A 92 -13.43 5.32 13.52
N LEU A 93 -13.75 4.07 13.87
CA LEU A 93 -13.99 2.98 12.92
C LEU A 93 -15.42 3.02 12.35
N ALA A 94 -15.75 4.08 11.61
CA ALA A 94 -17.06 4.24 10.98
C ALA A 94 -17.22 3.36 9.73
N PHE A 95 -18.42 2.83 9.54
CA PHE A 95 -18.79 2.08 8.33
C PHE A 95 -19.17 3.05 7.21
N ARG A 96 -18.67 2.79 6.01
CA ARG A 96 -19.05 3.55 4.80
C ARG A 96 -20.22 2.86 4.10
N LYS A 97 -21.19 3.65 3.65
CA LYS A 97 -22.36 3.18 2.89
C LYS A 97 -22.18 3.49 1.43
N GLU A 98 -22.30 2.48 0.58
CA GLU A 98 -22.27 2.61 -0.87
C GLU A 98 -23.53 2.00 -1.48
N THR A 99 -24.02 2.61 -2.56
CA THR A 99 -25.26 2.17 -3.23
C THR A 99 -24.98 1.84 -4.68
N ILE A 100 -25.46 0.67 -5.12
CA ILE A 100 -25.26 0.16 -6.48
C ILE A 100 -26.59 -0.23 -7.12
N LEU A 101 -26.71 0.09 -8.41
CA LEU A 101 -27.80 -0.40 -9.24
C LEU A 101 -27.56 -1.85 -9.67
N ARG A 102 -28.57 -2.72 -9.55
CA ARG A 102 -28.49 -4.12 -10.03
C ARG A 102 -27.98 -4.24 -11.48
N ALA A 103 -28.43 -3.31 -12.34
CA ALA A 103 -28.10 -3.33 -13.77
C ALA A 103 -26.61 -3.07 -14.00
N LYS A 104 -26.01 -2.19 -13.19
CA LYS A 104 -24.59 -1.86 -13.25
C LYS A 104 -23.74 -3.03 -12.76
N ALA A 105 -24.15 -3.70 -11.67
CA ALA A 105 -23.49 -4.90 -11.17
C ALA A 105 -23.53 -6.05 -12.19
N ASN A 106 -24.71 -6.36 -12.75
CA ASN A 106 -24.87 -7.39 -13.77
C ASN A 106 -24.06 -7.10 -15.04
N PHE A 107 -24.00 -5.83 -15.45
CA PHE A 107 -23.23 -5.40 -16.62
C PHE A 107 -21.73 -5.63 -16.45
N TYR A 108 -21.17 -5.28 -15.30
CA TYR A 108 -19.74 -5.47 -15.10
C TYR A 108 -19.37 -6.95 -14.95
N ILE A 109 -20.16 -7.72 -14.19
CA ILE A 109 -19.85 -9.13 -13.91
C ILE A 109 -20.13 -10.00 -15.14
N GLY A 110 -21.10 -9.60 -15.97
CA GLY A 110 -21.56 -10.39 -17.10
C GLY A 110 -22.53 -11.52 -16.71
N ILE A 111 -23.37 -11.28 -15.70
CA ILE A 111 -24.42 -12.22 -15.23
C ILE A 111 -25.79 -11.56 -15.30
N ASP A 112 -26.86 -12.36 -15.25
CA ASP A 112 -28.24 -11.88 -15.19
C ASP A 112 -28.95 -12.48 -13.97
N GLU A 113 -28.51 -12.09 -12.77
CA GLU A 113 -29.09 -12.54 -11.50
C GLU A 113 -30.05 -11.51 -10.92
N SER A 114 -30.96 -11.97 -10.05
CA SER A 114 -31.89 -11.09 -9.33
C SER A 114 -31.18 -10.28 -8.24
N ALA A 115 -31.78 -9.14 -7.85
CA ALA A 115 -31.21 -8.30 -6.78
C ALA A 115 -31.12 -9.05 -5.44
N GLU A 116 -32.06 -9.96 -5.15
CA GLU A 116 -32.03 -10.81 -3.95
C GLU A 116 -30.85 -11.80 -3.97
N ALA A 117 -30.61 -12.43 -5.13
CA ALA A 117 -29.49 -13.36 -5.31
C ALA A 117 -28.14 -12.63 -5.16
N LEU A 118 -28.01 -11.47 -5.80
CA LEU A 118 -26.82 -10.60 -5.66
C LEU A 118 -26.61 -10.15 -4.22
N ALA A 119 -27.67 -9.72 -3.52
CA ALA A 119 -27.58 -9.33 -2.12
C ALA A 119 -27.11 -10.51 -1.25
N LYS A 120 -27.63 -11.73 -1.48
CA LYS A 120 -27.19 -12.93 -0.76
C LYS A 120 -25.72 -13.28 -1.02
N MET A 121 -25.25 -13.08 -2.24
CA MET A 121 -23.86 -13.29 -2.61
C MET A 121 -22.95 -12.26 -1.95
N LEU A 122 -23.28 -10.98 -2.08
CA LEU A 122 -22.52 -9.88 -1.48
C LEU A 122 -22.51 -9.96 0.04
N ASN A 123 -23.58 -10.44 0.68
CA ASN A 123 -23.65 -10.69 2.12
C ASN A 123 -22.55 -11.62 2.67
N ARG A 124 -21.90 -12.43 1.82
CA ARG A 124 -20.76 -13.26 2.23
C ARG A 124 -19.48 -12.45 2.40
N LEU A 125 -19.38 -11.28 1.77
CA LEU A 125 -18.22 -10.39 1.84
C LEU A 125 -18.52 -9.16 2.68
N PHE A 126 -19.69 -8.56 2.51
CA PHE A 126 -20.10 -7.30 3.12
C PHE A 126 -21.57 -7.35 3.55
N PRO A 127 -21.94 -6.83 4.72
CA PRO A 127 -23.34 -6.65 5.08
C PRO A 127 -24.06 -5.84 3.99
N THR A 128 -25.00 -6.47 3.29
CA THR A 128 -25.66 -5.92 2.11
C THR A 128 -27.16 -6.02 2.26
N THR A 129 -27.85 -4.90 2.05
CA THR A 129 -29.31 -4.80 2.07
C THR A 129 -29.84 -4.39 0.71
N GLN A 130 -31.04 -4.83 0.38
CA GLN A 130 -31.74 -4.41 -0.83
C GLN A 130 -32.77 -3.34 -0.47
N ASN A 131 -32.81 -2.25 -1.22
CA ASN A 131 -33.83 -1.23 -1.11
C ASN A 131 -35.05 -1.52 -1.99
N ALA A 132 -36.19 -0.92 -1.64
CA ALA A 132 -37.44 -1.01 -2.41
C ALA A 132 -37.31 -0.60 -3.89
N SER A 133 -36.27 0.19 -4.24
CA SER A 133 -35.99 0.65 -5.60
C SER A 133 -35.07 -0.28 -6.42
N ASN A 134 -34.91 -1.56 -6.04
CA ASN A 134 -34.01 -2.53 -6.71
C ASN A 134 -32.53 -2.11 -6.72
N GLN A 135 -32.11 -1.38 -5.67
CA GLN A 135 -30.73 -0.99 -5.45
C GLN A 135 -30.13 -1.82 -4.30
N LEU A 136 -28.84 -2.11 -4.39
CA LEU A 136 -28.06 -2.79 -3.37
C LEU A 136 -27.33 -1.74 -2.54
N GLU A 137 -27.56 -1.74 -1.23
CA GLU A 137 -26.81 -0.96 -0.26
C GLU A 137 -25.78 -1.85 0.41
N VAL A 138 -24.51 -1.49 0.27
CA VAL A 138 -23.38 -2.22 0.82
C VAL A 138 -22.74 -1.40 1.93
N LEU A 139 -22.55 -2.04 3.08
CA LEU A 139 -21.83 -1.48 4.21
C LEU A 139 -20.39 -1.95 4.16
N ASN A 140 -19.49 -1.03 3.80
CA ASN A 140 -18.06 -1.29 3.81
C ASN A 140 -17.49 -1.09 5.24
N PRO A 141 -16.98 -2.16 5.88
CA PRO A 141 -16.34 -2.03 7.18
C PRO A 141 -14.99 -1.30 7.06
N PRO A 142 -14.55 -0.60 8.11
CA PRO A 142 -13.27 0.10 8.11
C PRO A 142 -12.05 -0.84 8.02
N THR A 143 -12.25 -2.15 8.16
CA THR A 143 -11.22 -3.17 7.94
C THR A 143 -10.86 -3.36 6.46
N ARG A 144 -11.77 -3.01 5.52
CA ARG A 144 -11.56 -3.10 4.06
C ARG A 144 -11.31 -1.70 3.50
N HIS A 145 -10.03 -1.36 3.36
CA HIS A 145 -9.55 -0.06 2.86
C HIS A 145 -9.28 -0.05 1.36
N ASP A 146 -9.32 -1.21 0.73
CA ASP A 146 -9.09 -1.48 -0.69
C ASP A 146 -10.32 -1.18 -1.57
N MET A 147 -11.50 -0.98 -0.97
CA MET A 147 -12.71 -0.54 -1.67
C MET A 147 -12.74 0.98 -1.73
N LEU A 148 -12.47 1.52 -2.92
CA LEU A 148 -12.44 2.95 -3.20
C LEU A 148 -13.57 3.39 -4.15
N HIS A 149 -14.12 2.45 -4.93
CA HIS A 149 -15.14 2.70 -5.92
C HIS A 149 -16.21 1.60 -5.96
N VAL A 150 -17.37 1.96 -6.51
CA VAL A 150 -18.52 1.07 -6.75
C VAL A 150 -18.17 -0.19 -7.56
N CYS A 151 -17.13 -0.14 -8.40
CA CYS A 151 -16.64 -1.30 -9.14
C CYS A 151 -15.88 -2.29 -8.25
N ASP A 152 -15.39 -1.89 -7.07
CA ASP A 152 -14.68 -2.80 -6.16
C ASP A 152 -15.67 -3.68 -5.38
N ILE A 153 -16.93 -3.25 -5.26
CA ILE A 153 -18.03 -4.09 -4.76
C ILE A 153 -18.36 -5.21 -5.74
N GLU A 154 -17.90 -5.09 -6.97
CA GLU A 154 -18.06 -6.11 -7.99
C GLU A 154 -17.16 -7.32 -7.77
N ASP A 155 -16.49 -7.46 -6.61
CA ASP A 155 -15.69 -8.63 -6.23
C ASP A 155 -16.50 -9.94 -6.40
N VAL A 156 -16.39 -10.45 -7.63
CA VAL A 156 -16.96 -11.65 -8.26
C VAL A 156 -16.73 -12.92 -7.44
N GLY A 157 -15.84 -12.85 -6.44
CA GLY A 157 -15.51 -13.92 -5.52
C GLY A 157 -16.74 -14.57 -4.86
N ALA A 158 -17.83 -13.82 -4.66
CA ALA A 158 -19.06 -14.39 -4.12
C ALA A 158 -19.79 -15.36 -5.05
N TYR A 159 -19.79 -15.09 -6.37
CA TYR A 159 -20.40 -15.97 -7.38
C TYR A 159 -19.50 -17.15 -7.71
N GLY A 160 -18.19 -16.89 -7.73
CA GLY A 160 -17.15 -17.81 -8.19
C GLY A 160 -16.93 -17.64 -9.69
N TYR A 161 -15.70 -17.28 -10.07
CA TYR A 161 -15.30 -16.99 -11.45
C TYR A 161 -15.67 -18.08 -12.45
N ASN A 162 -15.64 -19.35 -12.04
CA ASN A 162 -15.95 -20.48 -12.93
C ASN A 162 -17.43 -20.58 -13.32
N ARG A 163 -18.33 -19.83 -12.65
CA ARG A 163 -19.76 -19.81 -12.95
C ARG A 163 -20.15 -18.71 -13.93
N ILE A 164 -19.26 -17.77 -14.22
CA ILE A 164 -19.54 -16.70 -15.18
C ILE A 164 -19.48 -17.27 -16.60
N PRO A 165 -20.51 -17.02 -17.44
CA PRO A 165 -20.50 -17.46 -18.81
C PRO A 165 -19.39 -16.74 -19.60
N LYS A 166 -18.52 -17.53 -20.24
CA LYS A 166 -17.49 -16.98 -21.12
C LYS A 166 -18.14 -16.47 -22.41
N THR A 167 -18.14 -15.17 -22.61
CA THR A 167 -18.63 -14.52 -23.82
C THR A 167 -17.47 -13.94 -24.61
N LEU A 168 -17.57 -13.97 -25.94
CA LEU A 168 -16.63 -13.25 -26.80
C LEU A 168 -17.10 -11.81 -26.97
N PRO A 169 -16.21 -10.82 -26.97
CA PRO A 169 -16.59 -9.44 -27.24
C PRO A 169 -17.18 -9.33 -28.65
N ALA A 170 -18.28 -8.59 -28.80
CA ALA A 170 -19.00 -8.45 -30.08
C ALA A 170 -18.28 -7.59 -31.13
N THR A 171 -17.06 -7.13 -30.84
CA THR A 171 -16.29 -6.22 -31.69
C THR A 171 -15.35 -6.99 -32.61
N MET A 172 -15.62 -6.93 -33.92
CA MET A 172 -14.72 -7.46 -34.95
C MET A 172 -13.64 -6.42 -35.29
N HIS A 173 -12.38 -6.74 -35.00
CA HIS A 173 -11.24 -5.89 -35.33
C HIS A 173 -10.34 -6.57 -36.38
N ILE A 174 -9.95 -5.82 -37.41
CA ILE A 174 -8.97 -6.30 -38.39
C ILE A 174 -7.57 -6.06 -37.81
N ALA A 175 -6.87 -7.14 -37.47
CA ALA A 175 -5.50 -7.06 -36.98
C ALA A 175 -4.52 -6.63 -38.09
N ARG A 176 -3.57 -5.76 -37.77
CA ARG A 176 -2.47 -5.38 -38.68
C ARG A 176 -1.13 -5.67 -38.03
N GLN A 177 -0.22 -6.31 -38.78
CA GLN A 177 1.15 -6.53 -38.32
C GLN A 177 1.95 -5.23 -38.39
N CYS A 178 2.73 -4.94 -37.34
CA CYS A 178 3.75 -3.91 -37.40
C CYS A 178 4.80 -4.28 -38.47
N PRO A 179 5.09 -3.41 -39.46
CA PRO A 179 6.02 -3.74 -40.56
C PRO A 179 7.41 -4.17 -40.09
N LEU A 180 7.93 -3.54 -39.03
CA LEU A 180 9.23 -3.89 -38.44
C LEU A 180 9.24 -5.33 -37.95
N ASN A 181 8.25 -5.73 -37.15
CA ASN A 181 8.15 -7.10 -36.64
C ASN A 181 7.95 -8.12 -37.76
N LYS A 182 7.24 -7.75 -38.84
CA LYS A 182 7.08 -8.61 -40.02
C LYS A 182 8.42 -8.86 -40.70
N LEU A 183 9.22 -7.81 -40.90
CA LEU A 183 10.57 -7.92 -41.47
C LEU A 183 11.50 -8.75 -40.56
N THR A 184 11.52 -8.47 -39.26
CA THR A 184 12.35 -9.22 -38.30
C THR A 184 12.03 -10.72 -38.31
N LYS A 185 10.76 -11.10 -38.47
CA LYS A 185 10.37 -12.52 -38.60
C LYS A 185 10.90 -13.15 -39.89
N GLN A 186 10.81 -12.44 -41.02
CA GLN A 186 11.34 -12.92 -42.29
C GLN A 186 12.87 -13.11 -42.22
N LEU A 187 13.59 -12.15 -41.62
CA LEU A 187 15.03 -12.25 -41.45
C LEU A 187 15.43 -13.40 -40.52
N ARG A 188 14.71 -13.59 -39.41
CA ARG A 188 14.96 -14.70 -38.48
C ARG A 188 14.85 -16.07 -39.15
N GLU A 189 13.87 -16.26 -40.04
CA GLU A 189 13.70 -17.50 -40.79
C GLU A 189 14.87 -17.75 -41.75
N GLN A 190 15.32 -16.73 -42.49
CA GLN A 190 16.45 -16.86 -43.41
C GLN A 190 17.77 -17.13 -42.67
N ILE A 191 18.00 -16.47 -41.53
CA ILE A 191 19.17 -16.68 -40.67
C ILE A 191 19.19 -18.12 -40.12
N SER A 192 18.01 -18.65 -39.74
CA SER A 192 17.88 -20.04 -39.31
C SER A 192 18.19 -21.04 -40.44
N GLN A 193 17.72 -20.78 -41.67
CA GLN A 193 18.03 -21.61 -42.84
C GLN A 193 19.52 -21.59 -43.22
N ALA A 194 20.21 -20.49 -42.91
CA ALA A 194 21.66 -20.38 -43.06
C ALA A 194 22.47 -21.13 -41.98
N GLY A 195 21.81 -21.81 -41.04
CA GLY A 195 22.44 -22.65 -40.01
C GLY A 195 22.77 -21.93 -38.70
N PHE A 196 22.28 -20.70 -38.49
CA PHE A 196 22.47 -19.96 -37.24
C PHE A 196 21.35 -20.23 -36.24
N THR A 197 21.69 -20.29 -34.95
CA THR A 197 20.74 -20.41 -33.84
C THR A 197 20.54 -19.06 -33.16
N GLU A 198 19.30 -18.63 -32.98
CA GLU A 198 18.97 -17.40 -32.28
C GLU A 198 19.24 -17.53 -30.77
N GLY A 199 19.90 -16.53 -30.19
CA GLY A 199 20.04 -16.35 -28.74
C GLY A 199 19.24 -15.14 -28.27
N LEU A 200 18.66 -15.22 -27.07
CA LEU A 200 18.02 -14.10 -26.39
C LEU A 200 18.97 -13.56 -25.33
N THR A 201 19.61 -12.42 -25.61
CA THR A 201 20.49 -11.74 -24.67
C THR A 201 19.69 -10.83 -23.74
N LEU A 202 20.26 -10.52 -22.58
CA LEU A 202 19.70 -9.52 -21.67
C LEU A 202 19.79 -8.13 -22.31
N THR A 203 18.78 -7.30 -22.07
CA THR A 203 18.76 -5.91 -22.56
C THR A 203 19.81 -5.03 -21.89
N LEU A 204 20.27 -5.42 -20.69
CA LEU A 204 21.26 -4.68 -19.90
C LEU A 204 22.52 -5.52 -19.74
N CYS A 205 23.66 -4.89 -20.02
CA CYS A 205 24.99 -5.42 -19.77
C CYS A 205 25.82 -4.39 -19.00
N SER A 206 26.95 -4.81 -18.43
CA SER A 206 27.87 -3.87 -17.80
C SER A 206 28.48 -2.93 -18.84
N ARG A 207 29.01 -1.78 -18.42
CA ARG A 207 29.69 -0.86 -19.36
C ARG A 207 30.94 -1.49 -19.96
N ASP A 208 31.62 -2.34 -19.20
CA ASP A 208 32.84 -3.03 -19.62
C ASP A 208 32.55 -4.03 -20.75
N ASP A 209 31.35 -4.64 -20.78
CA ASP A 209 30.92 -5.54 -21.85
C ASP A 209 30.55 -4.82 -23.16
N ILE A 210 30.28 -3.51 -23.12
CA ILE A 210 29.83 -2.70 -24.28
C ILE A 210 31.02 -2.01 -24.98
N ALA A 211 32.09 -1.69 -24.24
CA ALA A 211 33.19 -0.84 -24.71
C ALA A 211 34.39 -1.59 -25.32
N GLY A 212 34.19 -2.82 -25.81
CA GLY A 212 35.21 -3.64 -26.47
C GLY A 212 35.72 -3.08 -27.80
#